data_AF-A0A9P8LHR7-F1
#
_entry.id   AF-A0A9P8LHR7-F1
#
_cell.length_a   1.000
_cell.length_b   1.000
_cell.length_c   1.000
_cell.angle_alpha   90.00
_cell.angle_beta   90.00
_cell.angle_gamma   90.00
#
_symmetry.space_group_name_H-M   'P 1'
#
loop_
_entity.id
_entity.type
_entity.pdbx_description
1 polymer ?
#
loop_
_entity_poly.entity_id
_entity_poly.type
_entity_poly.pdbx_seq_one_letter_code
_entity_poly.pdbx_strand_id
1 'polypeptide(L)'
;MNNDQAFKYISLVLMDAKDSLPRLDDASSIDLKTFELQRERVRGRIRELDFILQDWLLPFGEKNKEDAWVGIFARNSEKAQSMLFRFRAQQAADLGIIDAGRTRRPKVITEVNSIPLCEKWRGQVLKEISRKVSKIQDPSLSDYQIRDLNDEINKAMREKHMWEVQIRNLGGPNYMRGGGKVYDEEGREIPGGGKGYRYFGRARELPGVKELFESAKPKPPPDKPLEGRSDLRKQVDASYYGYNLDEEDGTLLEYEKKKEQEASESLMKTGEGKAPPGWEPLPGDAGDGKGWRIPTNEEVQEELVERRRQRLLEKLG
;
A
#
# COMPACT_ATOMS: atom_id res chain seq x y z
N MET A 1 -3.06 48.95 13.64
CA MET A 1 -2.77 47.56 13.20
C MET A 1 -1.26 47.46 13.03
N ASN A 2 -0.57 46.49 13.65
CA ASN A 2 0.89 46.34 13.40
C ASN A 2 1.12 45.98 11.92
N ASN A 3 2.26 46.37 11.33
CA ASN A 3 2.56 46.10 9.91
C ASN A 3 2.34 44.62 9.55
N ASP A 4 2.72 43.69 10.44
CA ASP A 4 2.54 42.25 10.24
C ASP A 4 1.06 41.80 10.25
N GLN A 5 0.18 42.50 11.00
CA GLN A 5 -1.28 42.29 10.97
C GLN A 5 -1.91 42.94 9.73
N ALA A 6 -1.43 44.14 9.37
CA ALA A 6 -1.38 44.74 8.02
C ALA A 6 -1.38 43.70 6.89
N PHE A 7 -0.20 43.10 6.75
CA PHE A 7 0.14 42.13 5.72
C PHE A 7 -0.70 40.86 5.79
N LYS A 8 -0.92 40.31 6.99
CA LYS A 8 -1.74 39.10 7.16
C LYS A 8 -3.17 39.34 6.70
N TYR A 9 -3.79 40.45 7.08
CA TYR A 9 -5.16 40.78 6.71
C TYR A 9 -5.29 41.02 5.21
N ILE A 10 -4.41 41.84 4.61
CA ILE A 10 -4.40 42.09 3.15
C ILE A 10 -4.15 40.80 2.36
N SER A 11 -3.22 39.95 2.80
CA SER A 11 -2.96 38.65 2.16
C SER A 11 -4.14 37.69 2.29
N LEU A 12 -4.86 37.70 3.41
CA LEU A 12 -6.04 36.84 3.63
C LEU A 12 -7.18 37.25 2.71
N VAL A 13 -7.45 38.56 2.61
CA VAL A 13 -8.51 39.10 1.75
C VAL A 13 -8.18 38.90 0.27
N LEU A 14 -6.90 39.00 -0.14
CA LEU A 14 -6.46 38.69 -1.51
C LEU A 14 -6.55 37.21 -1.85
N MET A 15 -6.25 36.31 -0.90
CA MET A 15 -6.44 34.86 -1.09
C MET A 15 -7.93 34.50 -1.22
N ASP A 16 -8.78 35.02 -0.33
CA ASP A 16 -10.24 34.81 -0.40
C ASP A 16 -10.86 35.42 -1.67
N ALA A 17 -10.35 36.55 -2.15
CA ALA A 17 -10.79 37.14 -3.42
C ALA A 17 -10.45 36.24 -4.61
N LYS A 18 -9.25 35.64 -4.61
CA LYS A 18 -8.78 34.71 -5.65
C LYS A 18 -9.56 33.39 -5.66
N ASP A 19 -9.92 32.88 -4.49
CA ASP A 19 -10.70 31.65 -4.34
C ASP A 19 -12.20 31.84 -4.63
N SER A 20 -12.69 33.10 -4.57
CA SER A 20 -14.08 33.44 -4.92
C SER A 20 -14.33 33.67 -6.41
N LEU A 21 -13.30 33.61 -7.26
CA LEU A 21 -13.41 33.65 -8.71
C LEU A 21 -13.41 32.22 -9.27
N PRO A 22 -14.39 31.82 -10.09
CA PRO A 22 -14.35 30.51 -10.74
C PRO A 22 -13.10 30.40 -11.63
N ARG A 23 -12.50 29.21 -11.68
CA ARG A 23 -11.39 28.94 -12.61
C ARG A 23 -11.95 29.09 -14.03
N LEU A 24 -11.12 29.59 -14.95
CA LEU A 24 -11.52 29.86 -16.34
C LEU A 24 -12.17 28.64 -17.03
N ASP A 25 -11.89 27.44 -16.54
CA ASP A 25 -12.43 26.17 -17.05
C ASP A 25 -13.89 25.91 -16.63
N ASP A 26 -14.40 26.55 -15.55
CA ASP A 26 -15.76 26.37 -15.02
C ASP A 26 -16.75 27.45 -15.53
N ALA A 27 -16.26 28.45 -16.26
CA ALA A 27 -17.02 29.63 -16.65
C ALA A 27 -18.10 29.38 -17.71
N SER A 28 -18.11 28.22 -18.38
CA SER A 28 -19.07 27.88 -19.43
C SER A 28 -20.44 27.42 -18.92
N SER A 29 -20.60 27.22 -17.60
CA SER A 29 -21.83 26.69 -16.98
C SER A 29 -22.50 27.64 -15.98
N ILE A 30 -22.01 28.87 -15.81
CA ILE A 30 -22.44 29.79 -14.76
C ILE A 30 -23.41 30.83 -15.35
N ASP A 31 -24.60 30.97 -14.77
CA ASP A 31 -25.60 31.97 -15.18
C ASP A 31 -25.03 33.40 -15.13
N LEU A 32 -25.21 34.16 -16.21
CA LEU A 32 -24.68 35.53 -16.37
C LEU A 32 -24.97 36.45 -15.18
N LYS A 33 -26.16 36.34 -14.58
CA LYS A 33 -26.54 37.12 -13.38
C LYS A 33 -25.75 36.73 -12.14
N THR A 34 -25.44 35.44 -11.97
CA THR A 34 -24.63 34.96 -10.85
C THR A 34 -23.16 35.36 -11.02
N PHE A 35 -22.66 35.34 -12.26
CA PHE A 35 -21.34 35.82 -12.61
C PHE A 35 -21.20 37.34 -12.39
N GLU A 36 -22.19 38.14 -12.79
CA GLU A 36 -22.21 39.59 -12.55
C GLU A 36 -22.29 39.95 -11.06
N LEU A 37 -23.09 39.21 -10.27
CA LEU A 37 -23.17 39.40 -8.83
C LEU A 37 -21.84 39.07 -8.12
N GLN A 38 -21.18 37.98 -8.56
CA GLN A 38 -19.85 37.62 -8.07
C GLN A 38 -18.79 38.65 -8.47
N ARG A 39 -18.85 39.15 -9.72
CA ARG A 39 -17.96 40.20 -10.24
C ARG A 39 -18.13 41.51 -9.46
N GLU A 40 -19.35 41.91 -9.14
CA GLU A 40 -19.63 43.08 -8.29
C GLU A 40 -19.14 42.88 -6.85
N ARG A 41 -19.30 41.67 -6.29
CA ARG A 41 -18.78 41.33 -4.95
C ARG A 41 -17.25 41.34 -4.89
N VAL A 42 -16.58 40.91 -5.97
CA VAL A 42 -15.12 40.99 -6.09
C VAL A 42 -14.68 42.44 -6.28
N ARG A 43 -15.36 43.23 -7.12
CA ARG A 43 -15.10 44.68 -7.27
C ARG A 43 -15.31 45.46 -5.97
N GLY A 44 -16.32 45.11 -5.18
CA GLY A 44 -16.56 45.71 -3.86
C GLY A 44 -15.40 45.46 -2.91
N ARG A 45 -14.94 44.21 -2.84
CA ARG A 45 -13.80 43.81 -1.99
C ARG A 45 -12.47 44.38 -2.48
N ILE A 46 -12.26 44.52 -3.79
CA ILE A 46 -11.10 45.22 -4.35
C ILE A 46 -11.11 46.70 -3.93
N ARG A 47 -12.28 47.36 -3.95
CA ARG A 47 -12.41 48.75 -3.48
C ARG A 47 -12.14 48.90 -1.98
N GLU A 48 -12.59 47.95 -1.17
CA GLU A 48 -12.26 47.91 0.26
C GLU A 48 -10.76 47.69 0.51
N LEU A 49 -10.14 46.79 -0.26
CA LEU A 49 -8.69 46.57 -0.22
C LEU A 49 -7.91 47.82 -0.63
N ASP A 50 -8.33 48.52 -1.70
CA ASP A 50 -7.69 49.76 -2.16
C ASP A 50 -7.77 50.85 -1.08
N PHE A 51 -8.90 50.95 -0.38
CA PHE A 51 -9.07 51.90 0.72
C PHE A 51 -8.15 51.58 1.91
N ILE A 52 -8.07 50.30 2.30
CA ILE A 52 -7.19 49.85 3.39
C ILE A 52 -5.71 49.98 3.02
N LEU A 53 -5.35 49.69 1.77
CA LEU A 53 -4.00 49.87 1.24
C LEU A 53 -3.61 51.35 1.21
N GLN A 54 -4.52 52.25 0.80
CA GLN A 54 -4.29 53.70 0.83
C GLN A 54 -4.09 54.22 2.25
N ASP A 55 -4.88 53.74 3.22
CA ASP A 55 -4.78 54.12 4.64
C ASP A 55 -3.51 53.56 5.30
N TRP A 56 -3.06 52.37 4.90
CA TRP A 56 -1.81 51.80 5.38
C TRP A 56 -0.55 52.42 4.73
N LEU A 57 -0.66 52.90 3.49
CA LEU A 57 0.43 53.59 2.78
C LEU A 57 0.53 55.07 3.14
N LEU A 58 -0.49 55.67 3.76
CA LEU A 58 -0.55 57.08 4.18
C LEU A 58 0.66 57.58 5.01
N PRO A 59 1.26 56.79 5.92
CA PRO A 59 2.45 57.19 6.68
C PRO A 59 3.77 57.15 5.89
N PHE A 60 3.80 56.52 4.71
CA PHE A 60 5.02 56.38 3.91
C PHE A 60 5.15 57.55 2.92
N GLY A 61 6.33 58.17 2.80
CA GLY A 61 6.59 59.18 1.77
C GLY A 61 6.43 58.61 0.35
N GLU A 62 6.08 59.44 -0.65
CA GLU A 62 5.70 58.98 -2.01
C GLU A 62 6.68 57.97 -2.64
N LYS A 63 7.99 58.17 -2.49
CA LYS A 63 9.01 57.19 -2.96
C LYS A 63 8.95 55.83 -2.27
N ASN A 64 8.62 55.80 -0.97
CA ASN A 64 8.53 54.56 -0.20
C ASN A 64 7.22 53.80 -0.48
N LYS A 65 6.19 54.47 -1.01
CA LYS A 65 4.91 53.84 -1.37
C LYS A 65 5.05 52.93 -2.57
N GLU A 66 5.78 53.36 -3.61
CA GLU A 66 6.04 52.56 -4.81
C GLU A 66 6.88 51.33 -4.48
N ASP A 67 7.95 51.48 -3.68
CA ASP A 67 8.80 50.37 -3.24
C ASP A 67 8.04 49.34 -2.37
N ALA A 68 7.15 49.82 -1.50
CA ALA A 68 6.28 48.96 -0.69
C ALA A 68 5.25 48.22 -1.57
N TRP A 69 4.68 48.90 -2.57
CA TRP A 69 3.77 48.30 -3.56
C TRP A 69 4.46 47.21 -4.38
N VAL A 70 5.65 47.50 -4.91
CA VAL A 70 6.46 46.55 -5.67
C VAL A 70 6.85 45.36 -4.77
N GLY A 71 7.21 45.59 -3.52
CA GLY A 71 7.50 44.54 -2.54
C GLY A 71 6.31 43.62 -2.24
N ILE A 72 5.07 44.14 -2.25
CA ILE A 72 3.85 43.35 -2.03
C ILE A 72 3.50 42.53 -3.26
N PHE A 73 3.51 43.16 -4.44
CA PHE A 73 3.12 42.53 -5.71
C PHE A 73 4.24 41.76 -6.41
N ALA A 74 5.48 41.82 -5.90
CA ALA A 74 6.59 41.02 -6.41
C ALA A 74 6.24 39.52 -6.37
N ARG A 75 6.53 38.82 -7.47
CA ARG A 75 6.19 37.41 -7.63
C ARG A 75 6.95 36.59 -6.60
N ASN A 76 6.34 35.49 -6.12
CA ASN A 76 6.99 34.61 -5.12
C ASN A 76 8.38 34.14 -5.57
N SER A 77 8.58 33.95 -6.88
CA SER A 77 9.88 33.63 -7.47
C SER A 77 10.95 34.70 -7.24
N GLU A 78 10.60 35.99 -7.28
CA GLU A 78 11.51 37.12 -7.08
C GLU A 78 11.83 37.29 -5.58
N LYS A 79 10.81 37.17 -4.73
CA LYS A 79 10.98 37.18 -3.27
C LYS A 79 11.90 36.06 -2.80
N ALA A 80 11.75 34.86 -3.38
CA ALA A 80 12.59 33.69 -3.12
C ALA A 80 14.03 33.82 -3.64
N GLN A 81 14.33 34.81 -4.48
CA GLN A 81 15.69 35.06 -4.99
C GLN A 81 16.45 36.15 -4.22
N SER A 82 15.78 36.87 -3.31
CA SER A 82 16.37 37.95 -2.52
C SER A 82 17.55 37.50 -1.65
N MET A 83 18.49 38.41 -1.38
CA MET A 83 19.68 38.14 -0.54
C MET A 83 19.32 37.69 0.87
N LEU A 84 18.28 38.30 1.48
CA LEU A 84 17.79 37.90 2.80
C LEU A 84 17.22 36.48 2.79
N PHE A 85 16.50 36.11 1.73
CA PHE A 85 15.99 34.75 1.58
C PHE A 85 17.14 33.73 1.45
N ARG A 86 18.16 34.03 0.63
CA ARG A 86 19.36 33.19 0.49
C ARG A 86 20.13 33.06 1.81
N PHE A 87 20.27 34.15 2.57
CA PHE A 87 20.94 34.16 3.86
C PHE A 87 20.20 33.31 4.90
N ARG A 88 18.88 33.44 5.00
CA ARG A 88 18.06 32.57 5.89
C ARG A 88 18.12 31.10 5.46
N ALA A 89 18.13 30.83 4.17
CA ALA A 89 18.29 29.47 3.65
C ALA A 89 19.67 28.89 4.01
N GLN A 90 20.72 29.70 3.95
CA GLN A 90 22.08 29.29 4.37
C GLN A 90 22.14 29.04 5.88
N GLN A 91 21.57 29.91 6.71
CA GLN A 91 21.49 29.65 8.16
C GLN A 91 20.75 28.35 8.50
N ALA A 92 19.65 28.06 7.80
CA ALA A 92 18.92 26.81 7.99
C ALA A 92 19.75 25.59 7.55
N ALA A 93 20.53 25.71 6.48
CA ALA A 93 21.44 24.67 6.02
C ALA A 93 22.59 24.44 7.02
N ASP A 94 23.16 25.51 7.61
CA ASP A 94 24.21 25.44 8.63
C ASP A 94 23.70 24.78 9.92
N LEU A 95 22.41 24.95 10.24
CA LEU A 95 21.72 24.24 11.32
C LEU A 95 21.40 22.77 10.97
N GLY A 96 21.84 22.26 9.82
CA GLY A 96 21.62 20.88 9.38
C GLY A 96 20.20 20.59 8.88
N ILE A 97 19.34 21.61 8.78
CA ILE A 97 17.99 21.49 8.22
C ILE A 97 18.11 21.54 6.70
N ILE A 98 18.46 20.40 6.09
CA ILE A 98 18.48 20.27 4.63
C ILE A 98 17.04 20.32 4.12
N ASP A 99 16.69 21.40 3.42
CA ASP A 99 15.48 21.48 2.60
C ASP A 99 15.67 20.62 1.34
N ALA A 100 15.41 19.31 1.49
CA ALA A 100 15.45 18.34 0.42
C ALA A 100 14.45 18.67 -0.72
N GLY A 101 13.47 19.55 -0.48
CA GLY A 101 12.53 19.99 -1.52
C GLY A 101 13.13 20.98 -2.52
N ARG A 102 14.20 21.69 -2.16
CA ARG A 102 14.84 22.74 -2.99
C ARG A 102 16.20 22.34 -3.55
N THR A 103 16.88 21.42 -2.88
CA THR A 103 18.18 20.91 -3.35
C THR A 103 17.97 19.93 -4.50
N ARG A 104 18.88 19.95 -5.48
CA ARG A 104 18.84 18.98 -6.57
C ARG A 104 19.26 17.61 -6.04
N ARG A 105 18.50 16.59 -6.41
CA ARG A 105 18.84 15.21 -6.06
C ARG A 105 20.21 14.83 -6.65
N PRO A 106 21.09 14.18 -5.88
CA PRO A 106 22.36 13.66 -6.38
C PRO A 106 22.15 12.69 -7.55
N LYS A 107 23.00 12.79 -8.58
CA LYS A 107 22.96 11.86 -9.73
C LYS A 107 23.53 10.48 -9.38
N VAL A 108 24.55 10.46 -8.53
CA VAL A 108 25.21 9.24 -8.06
C VAL A 108 24.69 8.91 -6.67
N ILE A 109 23.85 7.88 -6.59
CA ILE A 109 23.16 7.49 -5.35
C ILE A 109 24.15 6.93 -4.32
N THR A 110 25.20 6.27 -4.79
CA THR A 110 26.20 5.60 -3.95
C THR A 110 27.12 6.55 -3.18
N GLU A 111 27.17 7.83 -3.55
CA GLU A 111 27.96 8.84 -2.84
C GLU A 111 27.31 9.26 -1.50
N VAL A 112 26.00 9.01 -1.34
CA VAL A 112 25.27 9.39 -0.13
C VAL A 112 25.38 8.28 0.90
N ASN A 113 26.08 8.57 2.00
CA ASN A 113 26.37 7.61 3.07
C ASN A 113 25.48 7.76 4.33
N SER A 114 24.53 8.71 4.31
CA SER A 114 23.66 9.00 5.45
C SER A 114 22.27 8.40 5.24
N ILE A 115 21.87 7.45 6.09
CA ILE A 115 20.56 6.76 6.02
C ILE A 115 19.38 7.75 6.05
N PRO A 116 19.31 8.73 6.98
CA PRO A 116 18.21 9.70 7.01
C PRO A 116 18.10 10.54 5.74
N LEU A 117 19.23 10.84 5.09
CA LEU A 117 19.24 11.59 3.83
C LEU A 117 18.75 10.73 2.67
N CYS A 118 19.18 9.46 2.59
CA CYS A 118 18.68 8.50 1.61
C CYS A 118 17.17 8.28 1.73
N GLU A 119 16.62 8.21 2.94
CA GLU A 119 15.17 8.09 3.16
C GLU A 119 14.41 9.33 2.70
N LYS A 120 14.94 10.55 2.93
CA LYS A 120 14.35 11.79 2.40
C LYS A 120 14.32 11.80 0.87
N TRP A 121 15.42 11.43 0.21
CA TRP A 121 15.47 11.36 -1.25
C TRP A 121 14.54 10.28 -1.81
N ARG A 122 14.50 9.09 -1.20
CA ARG A 122 13.52 8.04 -1.52
C ARG A 122 12.08 8.56 -1.43
N GLY A 123 11.76 9.28 -0.35
CA GLY A 123 10.45 9.90 -0.15
C GLY A 123 10.09 10.92 -1.23
N GLN A 124 11.08 11.69 -1.72
CA GLN A 124 10.86 12.61 -2.84
C GLN A 124 10.58 11.86 -4.16
N VAL A 125 11.34 10.80 -4.45
CA VAL A 125 11.10 9.96 -5.64
C VAL A 125 9.69 9.37 -5.60
N LEU A 126 9.24 8.90 -4.42
CA LEU A 126 7.89 8.38 -4.24
C LEU A 126 6.79 9.43 -4.51
N LYS A 127 6.98 10.67 -4.04
CA LYS A 127 6.06 11.78 -4.34
C LYS A 127 6.04 12.13 -5.82
N GLU A 128 7.18 12.05 -6.51
CA GLU A 128 7.25 12.23 -7.97
C GLU A 128 6.51 11.12 -8.72
N ILE A 129 6.69 9.86 -8.31
CA ILE A 129 5.95 8.72 -8.87
C ILE A 129 4.45 8.93 -8.68
N SER A 130 4.00 9.23 -7.46
CA SER A 130 2.57 9.43 -7.16
C SER A 130 1.96 10.53 -8.04
N ARG A 131 2.62 11.69 -8.17
CA ARG A 131 2.15 12.78 -9.05
C ARG A 131 2.05 12.36 -10.52
N LYS A 132 3.03 11.59 -11.02
CA LYS A 132 3.03 11.12 -12.42
C LYS A 132 1.98 10.04 -12.65
N VAL A 133 1.77 9.13 -11.70
CA VAL A 133 0.71 8.11 -11.76
C VAL A 133 -0.65 8.78 -11.82
N SER A 134 -0.90 9.79 -11.00
CA SER A 134 -2.15 10.58 -11.10
C SER A 134 -2.28 11.26 -12.45
N LYS A 135 -1.22 11.90 -12.96
CA LYS A 135 -1.22 12.60 -14.25
C LYS A 135 -1.50 11.66 -15.43
N ILE A 136 -1.01 10.41 -15.42
CA ILE A 136 -1.28 9.46 -16.51
C ILE A 136 -2.77 9.17 -16.68
N GLN A 137 -3.57 9.30 -15.63
CA GLN A 137 -5.01 9.05 -15.69
C GLN A 137 -5.81 10.21 -16.31
N ASP A 138 -5.17 11.34 -16.61
CA ASP A 138 -5.85 12.47 -17.23
C ASP A 138 -6.35 12.09 -18.65
N PRO A 139 -7.66 12.22 -18.95
CA PRO A 139 -8.22 11.81 -20.24
C PRO A 139 -7.78 12.73 -21.39
N SER A 140 -7.36 13.96 -21.07
CA SER A 140 -6.92 14.97 -22.03
C SER A 140 -5.54 14.69 -22.64
N LEU A 141 -4.78 13.74 -22.08
CA LEU A 141 -3.46 13.39 -22.59
C LEU A 141 -3.54 12.55 -23.87
N SER A 142 -2.62 12.82 -24.79
CA SER A 142 -2.43 12.03 -26.01
C SER A 142 -1.64 10.75 -25.74
N ASP A 143 -1.81 9.76 -26.62
CA ASP A 143 -1.12 8.47 -26.54
C ASP A 143 0.41 8.57 -26.48
N TYR A 144 1.00 9.55 -27.16
CA TYR A 144 2.45 9.79 -27.10
C TYR A 144 2.89 10.31 -25.73
N GLN A 145 2.15 11.28 -25.18
CA GLN A 145 2.42 11.81 -23.85
C GLN A 145 2.26 10.74 -22.76
N ILE A 146 1.31 9.82 -22.93
CA ILE A 146 1.12 8.68 -22.02
C ILE A 146 2.35 7.76 -22.06
N ARG A 147 2.94 7.49 -23.24
CA ARG A 147 4.18 6.70 -23.37
C ARG A 147 5.36 7.39 -22.68
N ASP A 148 5.56 8.68 -22.92
CA ASP A 148 6.65 9.45 -22.30
C ASP A 148 6.50 9.48 -20.78
N LEU A 149 5.29 9.70 -20.27
CA LEU A 149 5.02 9.66 -18.82
C LEU A 149 5.26 8.27 -18.24
N ASN A 150 4.94 7.20 -18.98
CA ASN A 150 5.21 5.84 -18.54
C ASN A 150 6.72 5.55 -18.46
N ASP A 151 7.50 6.01 -19.44
CA ASP A 151 8.97 5.94 -19.41
C ASP A 151 9.55 6.69 -18.23
N GLU A 152 9.03 7.89 -17.97
CA GLU A 152 9.41 8.70 -16.84
C GLU A 152 9.12 8.05 -15.48
N ILE A 153 7.96 7.37 -15.35
CA ILE A 153 7.64 6.61 -14.13
C ILE A 153 8.55 5.41 -13.99
N ASN A 154 8.81 4.66 -15.07
CA ASN A 154 9.76 3.53 -15.03
C ASN A 154 11.16 3.99 -14.63
N LYS A 155 11.62 5.14 -15.12
CA LYS A 155 12.89 5.74 -14.72
C LYS A 155 12.91 6.07 -13.22
N ALA A 156 11.86 6.71 -12.71
CA ALA A 156 11.73 7.02 -11.28
C ALA A 156 11.64 5.75 -10.41
N MET A 157 10.98 4.69 -10.87
CA MET A 157 10.89 3.40 -10.18
C MET A 157 12.25 2.70 -10.08
N ARG A 158 13.05 2.72 -11.15
CA ARG A 158 14.43 2.22 -11.12
C ARG A 158 15.30 3.00 -10.14
N GLU A 159 15.13 4.32 -10.12
CA GLU A 159 15.83 5.19 -9.20
C GLU A 159 15.44 4.91 -7.74
N LYS A 160 14.14 4.79 -7.46
CA LYS A 160 13.60 4.39 -6.15
C LYS A 160 14.22 3.07 -5.69
N HIS A 161 14.28 2.08 -6.57
CA HIS A 161 14.91 0.80 -6.27
C HIS A 161 16.39 0.95 -5.91
N MET A 162 17.13 1.78 -6.64
CA MET A 162 18.54 2.04 -6.34
C MET A 162 18.72 2.74 -4.97
N TRP A 163 17.84 3.67 -4.62
CA TRP A 163 17.82 4.25 -3.26
C TRP A 163 17.53 3.20 -2.18
N GLU A 164 16.61 2.26 -2.41
CA GLU A 164 16.32 1.17 -1.47
C GLU A 164 17.50 0.19 -1.32
N VAL A 165 18.24 -0.07 -2.41
CA VAL A 165 19.48 -0.85 -2.38
C VAL A 165 20.56 -0.12 -1.60
N GLN A 166 20.74 1.19 -1.81
CA GLN A 166 21.72 1.96 -1.06
C GLN A 166 21.40 2.01 0.44
N ILE A 167 20.12 2.19 0.81
CA ILE A 167 19.70 2.14 2.21
C ILE A 167 20.05 0.77 2.84
N ARG A 168 19.81 -0.32 2.12
CA ARG A 168 20.21 -1.66 2.57
C ARG A 168 21.73 -1.77 2.73
N ASN A 169 22.51 -1.30 1.76
CA ASN A 169 23.98 -1.38 1.78
C ASN A 169 24.57 -0.62 2.98
N LEU A 170 23.92 0.47 3.40
CA LEU A 170 24.28 1.24 4.60
C LEU A 170 23.80 0.61 5.92
N GLY A 171 23.12 -0.54 5.87
CA GLY A 171 22.58 -1.23 7.05
C GLY A 171 21.21 -0.72 7.52
N GLY A 172 20.50 0.04 6.69
CA GLY A 172 19.17 0.57 6.99
C GLY A 172 18.01 -0.41 6.71
N PRO A 173 16.76 0.04 6.91
CA PRO A 173 15.56 -0.80 6.74
C PRO A 173 15.42 -1.39 5.34
N ASN A 174 15.04 -2.67 5.25
CA ASN A 174 14.87 -3.36 3.98
C ASN A 174 13.47 -3.14 3.38
N TYR A 175 13.30 -2.04 2.65
CA TYR A 175 12.04 -1.70 1.97
C TYR A 175 11.65 -2.64 0.83
N MET A 176 12.58 -3.46 0.31
CA MET A 176 12.25 -4.43 -0.73
C MET A 176 11.49 -5.65 -0.20
N ARG A 177 11.61 -5.96 1.11
CA ARG A 177 10.96 -7.14 1.71
C ARG A 177 9.46 -6.94 1.92
N GLY A 178 9.02 -5.70 2.12
CA GLY A 178 7.60 -5.34 2.28
C GLY A 178 6.86 -5.05 0.98
N GLY A 179 7.56 -5.04 -0.16
CA GLY A 179 6.96 -4.93 -1.49
C GLY A 179 6.32 -6.25 -1.92
N GLY A 180 5.32 -6.70 -1.16
CA GLY A 180 4.41 -7.76 -1.60
C GLY A 180 3.89 -7.42 -2.99
N LYS A 181 3.69 -8.46 -3.80
CA LYS A 181 3.26 -8.42 -5.20
C LYS A 181 2.31 -7.25 -5.44
N VAL A 182 2.61 -6.38 -6.41
CA VAL A 182 1.71 -5.26 -6.72
C VAL A 182 0.47 -5.84 -7.38
N TYR A 183 -0.65 -5.76 -6.67
CA TYR A 183 -1.96 -6.17 -7.14
C TYR A 183 -2.64 -4.97 -7.83
N ASP A 184 -3.30 -5.23 -8.95
CA ASP A 184 -4.12 -4.26 -9.69
C ASP A 184 -5.38 -3.84 -8.91
N GLU A 185 -6.13 -2.83 -9.39
CA GLU A 185 -7.45 -2.44 -8.86
C GLU A 185 -8.47 -3.61 -8.88
N GLU A 186 -8.26 -4.62 -9.73
CA GLU A 186 -9.05 -5.87 -9.69
C GLU A 186 -8.42 -6.99 -8.84
N GLY A 187 -7.48 -6.69 -7.95
CA GLY A 187 -6.86 -7.65 -7.04
C GLY A 187 -6.01 -8.72 -7.73
N ARG A 188 -5.62 -8.52 -8.99
CA ARG A 188 -4.80 -9.46 -9.76
C ARG A 188 -3.32 -9.11 -9.65
N GLU A 189 -2.50 -10.13 -9.44
CA GLU A 189 -1.04 -10.00 -9.47
C GLU A 189 -0.62 -9.52 -10.85
N ILE A 190 0.04 -8.36 -10.97
CA ILE A 190 0.55 -7.88 -12.25
C ILE A 190 1.65 -8.85 -12.71
N PRO A 191 1.43 -9.67 -13.77
CA PRO A 191 2.51 -10.49 -14.33
C PRO A 191 3.63 -9.56 -14.81
N GLY A 192 4.86 -9.83 -14.36
CA GLY A 192 6.01 -8.91 -14.52
C GLY A 192 6.54 -8.33 -13.21
N GLY A 193 6.26 -8.96 -12.06
CA GLY A 193 6.90 -8.66 -10.76
C GLY A 193 8.44 -8.81 -10.75
N GLY A 194 9.04 -9.29 -11.85
CA GLY A 194 10.48 -9.29 -12.07
C GLY A 194 10.92 -8.20 -13.05
N LYS A 195 11.87 -7.35 -12.61
CA LYS A 195 12.90 -6.62 -13.38
C LYS A 195 12.60 -6.32 -14.87
N GLY A 196 11.44 -5.75 -15.16
CA GLY A 196 10.97 -5.47 -16.52
C GLY A 196 10.29 -4.10 -16.64
N TYR A 197 10.06 -3.67 -17.87
CA TYR A 197 9.31 -2.45 -18.18
C TYR A 197 7.84 -2.61 -17.76
N ARG A 198 7.26 -1.62 -17.07
CA ARG A 198 5.88 -1.68 -16.57
C ARG A 198 5.01 -0.60 -17.18
N TYR A 199 3.75 -0.92 -17.43
CA TYR A 199 2.74 0.04 -17.91
C TYR A 199 1.81 0.39 -16.75
N PHE A 200 1.68 1.69 -16.45
CA PHE A 200 0.88 2.20 -15.33
C PHE A 200 -0.43 2.84 -15.84
N GLY A 201 -1.55 2.57 -15.15
CA GLY A 201 -2.84 3.20 -15.45
C GLY A 201 -3.24 3.10 -16.92
N ARG A 202 -3.69 4.23 -17.49
CA ARG A 202 -4.06 4.39 -18.90
C ARG A 202 -2.99 3.97 -19.91
N ALA A 203 -1.71 3.90 -19.52
CA ALA A 203 -0.66 3.37 -20.41
C ALA A 203 -0.89 1.90 -20.83
N ARG A 204 -1.71 1.14 -20.09
CA ARG A 204 -2.12 -0.22 -20.46
C ARG A 204 -3.15 -0.26 -21.58
N GLU A 205 -3.91 0.82 -21.77
CA GLU A 205 -4.98 0.92 -22.77
C GLU A 205 -4.47 1.38 -24.14
N LEU A 206 -3.19 1.75 -24.22
CA LEU A 206 -2.57 2.18 -25.47
C LEU A 206 -2.68 1.08 -26.55
N PRO A 207 -2.93 1.46 -27.81
CA PRO A 207 -2.95 0.52 -28.93
C PRO A 207 -1.63 -0.27 -28.99
N GLY A 208 -1.71 -1.59 -29.16
CA GLY A 208 -0.59 -2.53 -29.11
C GLY A 208 -0.22 -3.02 -27.71
N VAL A 209 -0.14 -2.14 -26.70
CA VAL A 209 0.10 -2.57 -25.31
C VAL A 209 -1.10 -3.34 -24.77
N LYS A 210 -2.30 -2.86 -25.08
CA LYS A 210 -3.56 -3.52 -24.72
C LYS A 210 -3.64 -4.94 -25.28
N GLU A 211 -3.24 -5.14 -26.53
CA GLU A 211 -3.20 -6.46 -27.18
C GLU A 211 -2.17 -7.40 -26.53
N LEU A 212 -1.02 -6.88 -26.11
CA LEU A 212 -0.03 -7.66 -25.35
C LEU A 212 -0.60 -8.13 -24.02
N PHE A 213 -1.35 -7.28 -23.30
CA PHE A 213 -2.00 -7.69 -22.06
C PHE A 213 -3.16 -8.64 -22.30
N GLU A 214 -3.95 -8.47 -23.36
CA GLU A 214 -5.07 -9.35 -23.70
C GLU A 214 -4.62 -10.73 -24.19
N SER A 215 -3.53 -10.79 -24.96
CA SER A 215 -2.91 -12.05 -25.39
C SER A 215 -2.16 -12.76 -24.26
N ALA A 216 -1.56 -12.00 -23.33
CA ALA A 216 -0.92 -12.55 -22.15
C ALA A 216 -1.89 -12.93 -21.03
N LYS A 217 -3.18 -12.52 -21.11
CA LYS A 217 -4.20 -13.07 -20.21
C LYS A 217 -4.21 -14.58 -20.47
N PRO A 218 -3.92 -15.42 -19.46
CA PRO A 218 -4.09 -16.85 -19.63
C PRO A 218 -5.53 -17.05 -20.08
N LYS A 219 -5.72 -17.64 -21.27
CA LYS A 219 -7.04 -18.10 -21.67
C LYS A 219 -7.57 -18.89 -20.48
N PRO A 220 -8.82 -18.64 -20.02
CA PRO A 220 -9.40 -19.47 -18.99
C PRO A 220 -9.11 -20.91 -19.41
N PRO A 221 -8.59 -21.76 -18.50
CA PRO A 221 -8.43 -23.17 -18.82
C PRO A 221 -9.75 -23.56 -19.49
N PRO A 222 -9.70 -24.17 -20.70
CA PRO A 222 -10.93 -24.54 -21.39
C PRO A 222 -11.81 -25.21 -20.35
N ASP A 223 -13.12 -24.94 -20.35
CA ASP A 223 -14.10 -25.58 -19.45
C ASP A 223 -13.92 -27.09 -19.56
N LYS A 224 -12.92 -27.62 -18.85
CA LYS A 224 -12.76 -29.02 -18.58
C LYS A 224 -13.92 -29.20 -17.63
N PRO A 225 -14.97 -29.92 -18.04
CA PRO A 225 -16.05 -30.22 -17.11
C PRO A 225 -15.37 -30.72 -15.84
N LEU A 226 -15.75 -30.14 -14.69
CA LEU A 226 -15.29 -30.53 -13.34
C LEU A 226 -14.86 -31.98 -13.39
N GLU A 227 -13.56 -32.25 -13.19
CA GLU A 227 -12.94 -33.56 -13.44
C GLU A 227 -13.95 -34.65 -13.09
N GLY A 228 -14.56 -35.23 -14.12
CA GLY A 228 -15.65 -36.17 -13.90
C GLY A 228 -15.12 -37.31 -13.04
N ARG A 229 -16.00 -38.08 -12.40
CA ARG A 229 -15.58 -39.29 -11.67
C ARG A 229 -14.66 -40.20 -12.52
N SER A 230 -14.76 -40.13 -13.85
CA SER A 230 -13.87 -40.76 -14.82
C SER A 230 -12.45 -40.19 -14.89
N ASP A 231 -12.25 -38.88 -14.74
CA ASP A 231 -10.92 -38.25 -14.79
C ASP A 231 -10.15 -38.44 -13.47
N LEU A 232 -10.83 -38.40 -12.32
CA LEU A 232 -10.21 -38.82 -11.06
C LEU A 232 -9.73 -40.27 -11.11
N ARG A 233 -10.50 -41.17 -11.75
CA ARG A 233 -10.13 -42.59 -11.90
C ARG A 233 -8.88 -42.80 -12.76
N LYS A 234 -8.50 -41.85 -13.63
CA LYS A 234 -7.29 -41.95 -14.45
C LYS A 234 -6.01 -41.63 -13.65
N GLN A 235 -6.13 -40.89 -12.56
CA GLN A 235 -5.00 -40.51 -11.70
C GLN A 235 -4.73 -41.54 -10.60
N VAL A 236 -5.61 -42.53 -10.44
CA VAL A 236 -5.50 -43.59 -9.45
C VAL A 236 -4.73 -44.75 -10.07
N ASP A 237 -3.50 -44.97 -9.58
CA ASP A 237 -2.64 -46.05 -10.05
C ASP A 237 -2.99 -47.41 -9.39
N ALA A 238 -2.46 -48.51 -9.92
CA ALA A 238 -2.61 -49.86 -9.36
C ALA A 238 -2.22 -49.94 -7.87
N SER A 239 -1.29 -49.08 -7.44
CA SER A 239 -0.87 -48.94 -6.05
C SER A 239 -2.00 -48.56 -5.09
N TYR A 240 -2.96 -47.75 -5.52
CA TYR A 240 -4.09 -47.36 -4.69
C TYR A 240 -5.05 -48.52 -4.42
N TYR A 241 -5.13 -49.46 -5.36
CA TYR A 241 -5.93 -50.67 -5.23
C TYR A 241 -5.16 -51.82 -4.55
N GLY A 242 -3.94 -51.56 -4.06
CA GLY A 242 -3.13 -52.56 -3.37
C GLY A 242 -2.44 -53.56 -4.31
N TYR A 243 -2.40 -53.31 -5.62
CA TYR A 243 -1.68 -54.15 -6.57
C TYR A 243 -0.19 -53.77 -6.68
N ASN A 244 0.45 -53.39 -5.57
CA ASN A 244 1.90 -53.22 -5.56
C ASN A 244 2.56 -54.61 -5.55
N LEU A 245 3.51 -54.85 -6.45
CA LEU A 245 4.29 -56.09 -6.49
C LEU A 245 5.12 -56.32 -5.20
N ASP A 246 5.29 -55.28 -4.36
CA ASP A 246 6.05 -55.35 -3.11
C ASP A 246 5.42 -56.26 -2.04
N GLU A 247 4.11 -56.58 -2.13
CA GLU A 247 3.48 -57.57 -1.24
C GLU A 247 3.85 -59.02 -1.60
N GLU A 248 4.30 -59.30 -2.82
CA GLU A 248 4.73 -60.65 -3.23
C GLU A 248 6.17 -60.98 -2.81
N ASP A 249 6.98 -59.99 -2.42
CA ASP A 249 8.39 -60.18 -2.03
C ASP A 249 8.56 -60.78 -0.62
N GLY A 250 7.47 -60.97 0.13
CA GLY A 250 7.46 -61.68 1.42
C GLY A 250 8.14 -60.94 2.59
N THR A 251 8.72 -59.76 2.34
CA THR A 251 9.43 -58.95 3.34
C THR A 251 8.54 -58.52 4.52
N LEU A 252 7.29 -58.17 4.25
CA LEU A 252 6.31 -57.80 5.27
C LEU A 252 5.94 -59.00 6.15
N LEU A 253 5.76 -60.19 5.55
CA LEU A 253 5.46 -61.42 6.27
C LEU A 253 6.61 -61.84 7.21
N GLU A 254 7.87 -61.67 6.78
CA GLU A 254 9.03 -61.93 7.62
C GLU A 254 9.10 -60.96 8.81
N TYR A 255 8.79 -59.68 8.59
CA TYR A 255 8.75 -58.66 9.63
C TYR A 255 7.63 -58.93 10.65
N GLU A 256 6.42 -59.26 10.18
CA GLU A 256 5.27 -59.61 11.02
C GLU A 256 5.56 -60.83 11.88
N LYS A 257 6.09 -61.90 11.28
CA LYS A 257 6.44 -63.13 12.00
C LYS A 257 7.49 -62.89 13.07
N LYS A 258 8.49 -62.04 12.80
CA LYS A 258 9.50 -61.65 13.79
C LYS A 258 8.86 -60.86 14.94
N LYS A 259 7.96 -59.92 14.63
CA LYS A 259 7.25 -59.13 15.66
C LYS A 259 6.29 -59.96 16.48
N GLU A 260 5.62 -60.93 15.89
CA GLU A 260 4.75 -61.89 16.59
C GLU A 260 5.57 -62.78 17.54
N GLN A 261 6.74 -63.25 17.12
CA GLN A 261 7.67 -63.97 17.99
C GLN A 261 8.15 -63.09 19.16
N GLU A 262 8.57 -61.86 18.88
CA GLU A 262 8.97 -60.90 19.93
C GLU A 262 7.81 -60.62 20.92
N ALA A 263 6.58 -60.44 20.41
CA ALA A 263 5.40 -60.18 21.22
C ALA A 263 4.97 -61.40 22.04
N SER A 264 4.97 -62.60 21.45
CA SER A 264 4.64 -63.85 22.15
C SER A 264 5.68 -64.19 23.22
N GLU A 265 6.97 -64.01 22.92
CA GLU A 265 8.04 -64.13 23.92
C GLU A 265 7.89 -63.11 25.04
N SER A 266 7.55 -61.85 24.69
CA SER A 266 7.29 -60.81 25.69
C SER A 266 6.09 -61.16 26.55
N LEU A 267 5.00 -61.69 25.97
CA LEU A 267 3.80 -62.10 26.69
C LEU A 267 4.08 -63.31 27.60
N MET A 268 4.81 -64.31 27.12
CA MET A 268 5.25 -65.46 27.91
C MET A 268 6.17 -65.05 29.07
N LYS A 269 7.06 -64.08 28.86
CA LYS A 269 7.93 -63.52 29.90
C LYS A 269 7.17 -62.67 30.92
N THR A 270 6.14 -61.96 30.48
CA THR A 270 5.38 -61.01 31.32
C THR A 270 4.23 -61.69 32.07
N GLY A 271 3.81 -62.89 31.67
CA GLY A 271 2.68 -63.63 32.27
C GLY A 271 1.36 -62.86 32.19
N GLU A 272 0.33 -63.29 32.93
CA GLU A 272 -0.86 -62.46 33.22
C GLU A 272 -0.44 -61.29 34.13
N GLY A 273 0.30 -60.34 33.56
CA GLY A 273 0.77 -59.15 34.25
C GLY A 273 -0.42 -58.29 34.63
N LYS A 274 -0.58 -58.00 35.93
CA LYS A 274 -1.47 -56.94 36.40
C LYS A 274 -1.09 -55.66 35.67
N ALA A 275 -2.09 -54.88 35.27
CA ALA A 275 -1.88 -53.62 34.59
C ALA A 275 -0.86 -52.74 35.36
N PRO A 276 0.03 -52.01 34.67
CA PRO A 276 1.04 -51.19 35.32
C PRO A 276 0.44 -50.27 36.39
N PRO A 277 1.15 -49.97 37.50
CA PRO A 277 0.63 -49.05 38.52
C PRO A 277 0.37 -47.68 37.88
N GLY A 278 -0.91 -47.25 37.90
CA GLY A 278 -1.38 -46.03 37.20
C GLY A 278 -2.06 -46.28 35.86
N TRP A 279 -2.18 -47.53 35.41
CA TRP A 279 -3.00 -47.89 34.26
C TRP A 279 -4.48 -47.84 34.64
N GLU A 280 -5.19 -46.89 34.05
CA GLU A 280 -6.64 -46.82 34.13
C GLU A 280 -7.25 -47.55 32.93
N PRO A 281 -8.10 -48.57 33.15
CA PRO A 281 -8.78 -49.25 32.05
C PRO A 281 -9.70 -48.27 31.33
N LEU A 282 -9.82 -48.44 30.00
CA LEU A 282 -10.79 -47.66 29.23
C LEU A 282 -12.21 -47.96 29.74
N PRO A 283 -13.12 -46.96 29.80
CA PRO A 283 -14.48 -47.18 30.27
C PRO A 283 -15.17 -48.30 29.46
N GLY A 284 -15.57 -49.39 30.14
CA GLY A 284 -16.19 -50.57 29.54
C GLY A 284 -15.32 -51.84 29.55
N ASP A 285 -14.00 -51.71 29.70
CA ASP A 285 -13.04 -52.83 29.64
C ASP A 285 -12.91 -53.59 30.97
N ALA A 286 -13.33 -52.95 32.07
CA ALA A 286 -13.30 -53.52 33.43
C ALA A 286 -14.45 -54.51 33.75
N GLY A 287 -15.37 -54.76 32.80
CA GLY A 287 -16.52 -55.65 33.02
C GLY A 287 -17.63 -55.06 33.90
N ASP A 288 -17.50 -53.81 34.37
CA ASP A 288 -18.45 -53.10 35.24
C ASP A 288 -19.78 -52.71 34.55
N GLY A 289 -19.98 -53.07 33.28
CA GLY A 289 -21.21 -52.80 32.51
C GLY A 289 -21.48 -51.32 32.17
N LYS A 290 -20.62 -50.39 32.62
CA LYS A 290 -20.66 -48.97 32.21
C LYS A 290 -19.83 -48.76 30.96
N GLY A 291 -20.47 -48.83 29.79
CA GLY A 291 -19.87 -48.42 28.52
C GLY A 291 -19.67 -46.91 28.41
N TRP A 292 -19.06 -46.47 27.31
CA TRP A 292 -18.97 -45.05 26.95
C TRP A 292 -20.37 -44.43 26.88
N ARG A 293 -20.64 -43.46 27.76
CA ARG A 293 -21.82 -42.59 27.62
C ARG A 293 -21.50 -41.49 26.63
N ILE A 294 -21.93 -41.69 25.38
CA ILE A 294 -21.88 -40.66 24.36
C ILE A 294 -22.99 -39.65 24.68
N PRO A 295 -22.68 -38.35 24.88
CA PRO A 295 -23.69 -37.34 25.12
C PRO A 295 -24.70 -37.26 23.98
N THR A 296 -25.95 -36.98 24.32
CA THR A 296 -27.00 -36.74 23.32
C THR A 296 -26.84 -35.36 22.69
N ASN A 297 -27.42 -35.18 21.50
CA ASN A 297 -27.36 -33.88 20.80
C ASN A 297 -27.94 -32.73 21.65
N GLU A 298 -28.95 -33.00 22.48
CA GLU A 298 -29.58 -32.03 23.36
C GLU A 298 -28.63 -31.57 24.47
N GLU A 299 -27.96 -32.50 25.14
CA GLU A 299 -26.95 -32.21 26.17
C GLU A 299 -25.76 -31.40 25.60
N VAL A 300 -25.34 -31.71 24.38
CA VAL A 300 -24.28 -30.95 23.69
C VAL A 300 -24.76 -29.53 23.35
N GLN A 301 -26.02 -29.37 22.94
CA GLN A 301 -26.58 -28.06 22.64
C GLN A 301 -26.68 -27.17 23.89
N GLU A 302 -27.13 -27.73 25.01
CA GLU A 302 -27.21 -27.03 26.29
C GLU A 302 -25.82 -26.56 26.76
N GLU A 303 -24.80 -27.43 26.70
CA GLU A 303 -23.43 -27.08 27.07
C GLU A 303 -22.87 -25.94 26.19
N LEU A 304 -23.12 -25.99 24.87
CA LEU A 304 -22.70 -24.94 23.94
C LEU A 304 -23.37 -23.58 24.22
N VAL A 305 -24.65 -23.60 24.61
CA VAL A 305 -25.39 -22.39 25.00
C VAL A 305 -24.85 -21.82 26.30
N GLU A 306 -24.59 -22.66 27.31
CA GLU A 306 -23.99 -22.24 28.58
C GLU A 306 -22.60 -21.65 28.39
N ARG A 307 -21.74 -22.29 27.57
CA ARG A 307 -20.40 -21.81 27.25
C ARG A 307 -20.44 -20.45 26.55
N ARG A 308 -21.42 -20.25 25.66
CA ARG A 308 -21.65 -18.96 25.00
C ARG A 308 -22.14 -17.90 25.99
N ARG A 309 -23.01 -18.27 26.93
CA ARG A 309 -23.52 -17.39 27.99
C ARG A 309 -22.39 -16.94 28.93
N GLN A 310 -21.52 -17.85 29.35
CA GLN A 310 -20.34 -17.56 30.17
C GLN A 310 -19.37 -16.60 29.47
N ARG A 311 -19.02 -16.87 28.20
CA ARG A 311 -18.16 -15.96 27.40
C ARG A 311 -18.75 -14.57 27.22
N LEU A 312 -20.07 -14.44 27.15
CA LEU A 312 -20.73 -13.14 27.06
C LEU A 312 -20.69 -12.40 28.41
N LEU A 313 -20.89 -13.11 29.52
CA LEU A 313 -20.75 -12.56 30.87
C LEU A 313 -19.32 -12.07 31.15
N GLU A 314 -18.31 -12.85 30.77
CA GLU A 314 -16.89 -12.45 30.88
C GLU A 314 -16.52 -11.23 30.02
N LYS A 315 -17.26 -10.94 28.96
CA LYS A 315 -17.05 -9.76 28.11
C LYS A 315 -17.82 -8.53 28.59
N LEU A 316 -18.82 -8.72 29.46
CA LEU A 316 -19.68 -7.67 30.00
C LEU A 316 -19.27 -7.24 31.41
N GLY A 317 -18.51 -8.07 32.13
CA GLY A 317 -17.77 -7.69 33.34
C GLY A 317 -16.38 -7.15 33.01
#